data_AF-A0A1G4TWU4-F1
#
_entry.id   AF-A0A1G4TWU4-F1
#
_cell.length_a   1.000
_cell.length_b   1.000
_cell.length_c   1.000
_cell.angle_alpha   90.00
_cell.angle_beta   90.00
_cell.angle_gamma   90.00
#
_symmetry.space_group_name_H-M   'P 1'
#
loop_
_entity.id
_entity.type
_entity.pdbx_description
1 polymer ?
#
loop_
_entity_poly.entity_id
_entity_poly.type
_entity_poly.pdbx_seq_one_letter_code
_entity_poly.pdbx_strand_id
1 'polypeptide(L)'
;MEEPKIRIIGGRIQQKKLTSSLDERVFAAGKAHIWLSMLKDKMVPVRWYKPNKNGTKIKFIYPQTQKEWDDSFSELKAFIATTNEKHGMDMRIE
;
A
#
# COMPACT_ATOMS: atom_id res chain seq x y z
N MET A 1 15.23 -18.30 33.20
CA MET A 1 14.10 -17.46 32.76
C MET A 1 14.43 -17.02 31.35
N GLU A 2 13.71 -17.51 30.34
CA GLU A 2 13.91 -17.03 28.97
C GLU A 2 13.36 -15.60 28.85
N GLU A 3 14.19 -14.69 28.35
CA GLU A 3 13.79 -13.31 28.12
C GLU A 3 12.76 -13.24 26.98
N PRO A 4 11.73 -12.39 27.09
CA PRO A 4 10.72 -12.25 26.05
C PRO A 4 11.34 -11.68 24.77
N LYS A 5 11.24 -12.43 23.66
CA LYS A 5 11.64 -11.97 22.32
C LYS A 5 10.60 -11.02 21.74
N ILE A 6 10.90 -9.73 21.73
CA ILE A 6 10.06 -8.72 21.07
C ILE A 6 10.26 -8.83 19.55
N ARG A 7 9.19 -9.10 18.80
CA ARG A 7 9.19 -9.15 17.33
C ARG A 7 8.34 -8.02 16.76
N ILE A 8 8.92 -7.21 15.87
CA ILE A 8 8.18 -6.17 15.15
C ILE A 8 7.41 -6.82 14.01
N ILE A 9 6.08 -6.86 14.12
CA ILE A 9 5.19 -7.50 13.13
C ILE A 9 4.64 -6.50 12.10
N GLY A 10 4.85 -5.20 12.28
CA GLY A 10 4.33 -4.17 11.40
C GLY A 10 4.36 -2.78 12.02
N GLY A 11 3.66 -1.85 11.37
CA GLY A 11 3.65 -0.46 11.81
C GLY A 11 2.65 0.40 11.07
N ARG A 12 2.89 1.71 11.14
CA ARG A 12 2.14 2.73 10.42
C ARG A 12 3.10 3.70 9.77
N ILE A 13 2.88 3.99 8.49
CA ILE A 13 3.57 5.05 7.77
C ILE A 13 2.58 6.15 7.38
N GLN A 14 3.09 7.36 7.15
CA GLN A 14 2.30 8.48 6.64
C GLN A 14 2.90 8.97 5.33
N GLN A 15 2.12 8.85 4.27
CA GLN A 15 2.48 9.34 2.94
C GLN A 15 1.99 10.77 2.79
N LYS A 16 2.87 11.71 3.14
CA LYS A 16 2.55 13.15 3.18
C LYS A 16 2.09 13.71 1.83
N LYS A 17 2.58 13.14 0.72
CA LYS A 17 2.23 13.57 -0.64
C LYS A 17 0.90 13.01 -1.13
N LEU A 18 0.36 11.96 -0.49
CA LEU A 18 -0.90 11.34 -0.88
C LEU A 18 -2.06 11.97 -0.09
N THR A 19 -2.43 13.21 -0.43
CA THR A 19 -3.40 14.02 0.33
C THR A 19 -4.82 13.91 -0.24
N SER A 20 -5.80 14.44 0.50
CA SER A 20 -7.20 14.54 0.04
C SER A 20 -7.44 15.64 -1.00
N SER A 21 -6.43 16.45 -1.31
CA SER A 21 -6.53 17.52 -2.32
C SER A 21 -6.09 17.05 -3.71
N LEU A 22 -5.57 15.82 -3.82
CA LEU A 22 -5.25 15.24 -5.11
C LEU A 22 -6.52 14.90 -5.86
N ASP A 23 -6.50 15.13 -7.17
CA ASP A 23 -7.50 14.56 -8.08
C ASP A 23 -7.56 13.04 -7.89
N GLU A 24 -8.76 12.46 -8.02
CA GLU A 24 -8.98 11.03 -7.78
C GLU A 24 -8.07 10.15 -8.65
N ARG A 25 -7.88 10.55 -9.91
CA ARG A 25 -7.01 9.85 -10.86
C ARG A 25 -5.57 9.86 -10.35
N VAL A 26 -5.06 11.04 -9.97
CA VAL A 26 -3.69 11.21 -9.46
C VAL A 26 -3.49 10.46 -8.14
N PHE A 27 -4.50 10.49 -7.27
CA PHE A 27 -4.51 9.75 -6.01
C PHE A 27 -4.40 8.25 -6.24
N ALA A 28 -5.18 7.69 -7.16
CA ALA A 28 -5.18 6.27 -7.44
C ALA A 28 -3.84 5.79 -8.02
N ALA A 29 -3.25 6.54 -8.95
CA ALA A 29 -1.90 6.24 -9.47
C ALA A 29 -0.83 6.34 -8.37
N GLY A 30 -0.88 7.40 -7.54
CA GLY A 30 0.04 7.55 -6.41
C GLY A 30 -0.08 6.41 -5.40
N LYS A 31 -1.32 5.95 -5.12
CA LYS A 31 -1.58 4.80 -4.26
C LYS A 31 -0.98 3.51 -4.84
N ALA A 32 -1.16 3.24 -6.14
CA ALA A 32 -0.58 2.07 -6.79
C ALA A 32 0.96 2.09 -6.72
N HIS A 33 1.57 3.24 -7.02
CA HIS A 33 3.01 3.42 -6.95
C HIS A 33 3.57 3.19 -5.54
N ILE A 34 2.94 3.78 -4.52
CA ILE A 34 3.34 3.60 -3.13
C ILE A 34 3.17 2.14 -2.70
N TRP A 35 2.06 1.49 -3.06
CA TRP A 35 1.84 0.08 -2.73
C TRP A 35 2.93 -0.80 -3.33
N LEU A 36 3.29 -0.60 -4.60
CA LEU A 36 4.38 -1.33 -5.23
C LEU A 36 5.71 -1.11 -4.51
N SER A 37 6.03 0.14 -4.14
CA SER A 37 7.23 0.45 -3.35
C SER A 37 7.23 -0.29 -2.02
N MET A 38 6.09 -0.32 -1.31
CA MET A 38 5.97 -1.05 -0.04
C MET A 38 6.22 -2.54 -0.23
N LEU A 39 5.69 -3.16 -1.28
CA LEU A 39 5.92 -4.59 -1.56
C LEU A 39 7.38 -4.90 -1.86
N LYS A 40 8.09 -4.01 -2.56
CA LYS A 40 9.55 -4.10 -2.80
C LYS A 40 10.33 -4.06 -1.48
N ASP A 41 9.86 -3.29 -0.51
CA ASP A 41 10.43 -3.19 0.84
C ASP A 41 9.93 -4.29 1.80
N LYS A 42 9.26 -5.33 1.28
CA LYS A 42 8.63 -6.41 2.08
C LYS A 42 7.64 -5.87 3.13
N MET A 43 6.93 -4.80 2.80
CA MET A 43 5.84 -4.24 3.61
C MET A 43 4.51 -4.46 2.89
N VAL A 44 3.59 -5.17 3.55
CA VAL A 44 2.24 -5.41 3.02
C VAL A 44 1.28 -4.40 3.64
N PRO A 45 0.64 -3.51 2.86
CA PRO A 45 -0.36 -2.61 3.39
C PRO A 45 -1.63 -3.39 3.78
N VAL A 46 -2.05 -3.24 5.03
CA VAL A 46 -3.26 -3.87 5.58
C VAL A 46 -4.44 -2.91 5.55
N ARG A 47 -4.18 -1.61 5.73
CA ARG A 47 -5.24 -0.60 5.73
C ARG A 47 -4.73 0.74 5.25
N TRP A 48 -5.40 1.28 4.25
CA TRP A 48 -5.30 2.67 3.85
C TRP A 48 -6.34 3.48 4.62
N TYR A 49 -5.91 4.46 5.41
CA TYR A 49 -6.83 5.33 6.12
C TYR A 49 -7.35 6.43 5.17
N LYS A 50 -8.45 7.07 5.55
CA LYS A 50 -9.01 8.19 4.78
C LYS A 50 -7.94 9.27 4.58
N PRO A 51 -7.69 9.74 3.35
CA PRO A 51 -6.74 10.80 3.10
C PRO A 51 -7.20 12.11 3.76
N ASN A 52 -6.24 12.93 4.18
CA ASN A 52 -6.51 14.28 4.68
C ASN A 52 -5.46 15.27 4.12
N LYS A 53 -5.53 16.54 4.55
CA LYS A 53 -4.61 17.61 4.12
C LYS A 53 -3.14 17.31 4.43
N ASN A 54 -2.86 16.45 5.43
CA ASN A 54 -1.52 16.08 5.86
C ASN A 54 -1.03 14.76 5.23
N GLY A 55 -1.82 14.17 4.33
CA GLY A 55 -1.48 12.93 3.62
C GLY A 55 -2.36 11.74 4.00
N THR A 56 -1.89 10.55 3.65
CA THR A 56 -2.59 9.29 3.90
C THR A 56 -1.77 8.43 4.84
N LYS A 57 -2.41 8.01 5.94
CA LYS A 57 -1.82 7.02 6.85
C LYS A 57 -2.06 5.62 6.29
N ILE A 58 -1.09 4.75 6.44
CA ILE A 58 -1.15 3.36 5.97
C ILE A 58 -0.68 2.47 7.12
N LYS A 59 -1.52 1.51 7.52
CA LYS A 59 -1.10 0.41 8.40
C LYS A 59 -0.51 -0.69 7.53
N PHE A 60 0.63 -1.22 7.92
CA PHE A 60 1.30 -2.30 7.21
C PHE A 60 1.77 -3.38 8.18
N ILE A 61 2.05 -4.56 7.62
CA ILE A 61 2.72 -5.66 8.29
C ILE A 61 3.97 -6.06 7.52
N TYR A 62 4.92 -6.68 8.21
CA TYR A 62 5.92 -7.50 7.54
C TYR A 62 5.31 -8.87 7.31
N PRO A 63 5.21 -9.35 6.06
CA PRO A 63 4.63 -10.66 5.78
C PRO A 63 5.45 -11.74 6.48
N GLN A 64 4.77 -12.69 7.09
CA GLN A 64 5.33 -13.85 7.76
C GLN A 64 5.40 -15.06 6.83
N THR A 65 4.61 -15.02 5.75
CA THR A 65 4.52 -16.06 4.74
C THR A 65 4.63 -15.46 3.33
N GLN A 66 5.09 -16.26 2.38
CA GLN A 66 5.07 -15.88 0.97
C GLN A 66 3.64 -15.60 0.49
N LYS A 67 2.67 -16.38 0.98
CA LYS A 67 1.25 -16.20 0.66
C LYS A 67 0.74 -14.79 0.97
N GLU A 68 1.07 -14.22 2.13
CA GLU A 68 0.64 -12.86 2.49
C GLU A 68 1.21 -11.80 1.53
N TRP A 69 2.42 -12.02 1.02
CA TRP A 69 3.01 -11.15 0.00
C TRP A 69 2.31 -11.34 -1.35
N ASP A 70 2.08 -12.59 -1.77
CA ASP A 70 1.43 -12.94 -3.05
C ASP A 70 -0.01 -12.44 -3.12
N ASP A 71 -0.76 -12.58 -2.01
CA ASP A 71 -2.12 -12.08 -1.88
C ASP A 71 -2.14 -10.55 -2.06
N SER A 72 -1.25 -9.82 -1.37
CA SER A 72 -1.16 -8.36 -1.49
C SER A 72 -0.71 -7.91 -2.88
N PHE A 73 0.18 -8.65 -3.52
CA PHE A 73 0.59 -8.38 -4.90
C PHE A 73 -0.56 -8.62 -5.89
N SER A 74 -1.37 -9.65 -5.66
CA SER A 74 -2.57 -9.93 -6.46
C SER A 74 -3.63 -8.85 -6.28
N GLU A 75 -3.84 -8.38 -5.04
CA GLU A 75 -4.72 -7.23 -4.75
C GLU A 75 -4.25 -5.95 -5.46
N LEU A 76 -2.95 -5.69 -5.48
CA LEU A 76 -2.38 -4.56 -6.22
C LEU A 76 -2.68 -4.66 -7.72
N LYS A 77 -2.49 -5.84 -8.33
CA LYS A 77 -2.83 -6.06 -9.74
C LYS A 77 -4.31 -5.81 -10.02
N ALA A 78 -5.19 -6.33 -9.17
CA ALA A 78 -6.63 -6.10 -9.28
C ALA A 78 -6.97 -4.61 -9.15
N PHE A 79 -6.37 -3.92 -8.19
CA PHE A 79 -6.54 -2.47 -8.00
C PHE A 79 -6.10 -1.68 -9.24
N ILE A 80 -4.96 -2.02 -9.82
CA ILE A 80 -4.47 -1.39 -11.05
C ILE A 80 -5.43 -1.63 -12.22
N ALA A 81 -5.89 -2.86 -12.41
CA ALA A 81 -6.85 -3.19 -13.47
C ALA A 81 -8.13 -2.37 -13.34
N THR A 82 -8.74 -2.33 -12.14
CA THR A 82 -9.94 -1.51 -11.88
C THR A 82 -9.68 -0.02 -12.06
N THR A 83 -8.49 0.47 -11.68
CA THR A 83 -8.15 1.90 -11.84
C THR A 83 -7.94 2.26 -13.31
N ASN A 84 -7.32 1.37 -14.09
CA ASN A 84 -7.17 1.52 -15.54
C ASN A 84 -8.52 1.61 -16.23
N GLU A 85 -9.45 0.70 -15.90
CA GLU A 85 -10.81 0.70 -16.43
C GLU A 85 -11.59 1.96 -16.04
N LYS A 86 -11.56 2.34 -14.74
CA LYS A 86 -12.33 3.47 -14.22
C LYS A 86 -11.86 4.82 -14.76
N HIS A 87 -10.56 5.00 -14.94
CA HIS A 87 -9.97 6.31 -15.26
C HIS A 87 -9.30 6.38 -16.63
N GLY A 88 -9.43 5.34 -17.46
CA GLY A 88 -8.78 5.28 -18.78
C GLY A 88 -7.26 5.37 -18.69
N MET A 89 -6.66 4.67 -17.71
CA MET A 89 -5.21 4.60 -17.56
C MET A 89 -4.63 3.32 -18.17
N ASP A 90 -3.30 3.30 -18.34
CA ASP A 90 -2.54 2.12 -18.75
C ASP A 90 -1.36 1.89 -17.79
N MET A 91 -1.66 1.85 -16.48
CA MET A 91 -0.65 1.49 -15.48
C MET A 91 -0.28 0.02 -15.59
N ARG A 92 1.01 -0.29 -15.50
CA ARG A 92 1.57 -1.64 -15.55
C ARG A 92 2.61 -1.82 -14.44
N ILE A 93 2.74 -3.06 -13.96
CA ILE A 93 3.81 -3.46 -13.04
C ILE A 93 4.88 -4.16 -13.87
N GLU A 94 6.10 -3.64 -13.85
CA GLU A 94 7.30 -4.24 -14.43
C GLU A 94 8.11 -5.02 -13.39
#